data_AF-A0A6J1NWX0-F1
#
_entry.id   AF-A0A6J1NWX0-F1
#
_cell.length_a   1.000
_cell.length_b   1.000
_cell.length_c   1.000
_cell.angle_alpha   90.00
_cell.angle_beta   90.00
_cell.angle_gamma   90.00
#
_symmetry.space_group_name_H-M   'P 1'
#
loop_
_entity.id
_entity.type
_entity.pdbx_description
1 polymer ?
#
loop_
_entity_poly.entity_id
_entity_poly.type
_entity_poly.pdbx_seq_one_letter_code
_entity_poly.pdbx_strand_id
1 'polypeptide(L)'
;MVKIEEEEWYLSICQQLNDFCMKVEEKVHENQQKLMAREERNERKAKIMQERKLNAELTEQCARLSNRTDELARACNKFSKLSITDNDQLRLDNLKEGLEVSKELTGIRFDYSAPQNVIKGYIKSEYRKLLLPFEVDNPEALWSALRTGDCGPRGKENYNPN
;
A
#
# COMPACT_ATOMS: atom_id res chain seq x y z
N MET A 1 31.65 63.95 -73.24
CA MET A 1 32.01 63.59 -71.84
C MET A 1 31.85 62.10 -71.74
N VAL A 2 32.94 61.38 -71.46
CA VAL A 2 32.86 59.96 -71.11
C VAL A 2 32.20 59.89 -69.73
N LYS A 3 31.19 59.05 -69.57
CA LYS A 3 30.58 58.83 -68.26
C LYS A 3 31.51 57.93 -67.46
N ILE A 4 31.79 58.30 -66.21
CA ILE A 4 32.66 57.53 -65.30
C ILE A 4 32.17 56.07 -65.17
N GLU A 5 30.86 55.85 -65.29
CA GLU A 5 30.21 54.53 -65.26
C GLU A 5 30.60 53.61 -66.42
N GLU A 6 31.12 54.16 -67.52
CA GLU A 6 31.57 53.42 -68.70
C GLU A 6 33.09 53.18 -68.69
N GLU A 7 33.83 53.71 -67.72
CA GLU A 7 35.28 53.54 -67.64
C GLU A 7 35.66 52.14 -67.10
N GLU A 8 36.62 51.49 -67.77
CA GLU A 8 37.03 50.11 -67.47
C GLU A 8 37.49 49.90 -66.04
N TRP A 9 38.20 50.88 -65.45
CA TRP A 9 38.65 50.78 -64.06
C TRP A 9 37.48 50.82 -63.07
N TYR A 10 36.42 51.59 -63.38
CA TYR A 10 35.21 51.67 -62.54
C TYR A 10 34.45 50.35 -62.59
N LEU A 11 34.25 49.80 -63.79
CA LEU A 11 33.63 48.48 -63.99
C LEU A 11 34.41 47.37 -63.28
N SER A 12 35.74 47.42 -63.33
CA SER A 12 36.60 46.45 -62.62
C SER A 12 36.41 46.51 -61.09
N ILE A 13 36.33 47.71 -60.52
CA ILE A 13 36.08 47.88 -59.07
C ILE A 13 34.67 47.40 -58.72
N CYS A 14 33.65 47.72 -59.52
CA CYS A 14 32.29 47.23 -59.30
C CYS A 14 32.22 45.70 -59.34
N GLN A 15 32.95 45.06 -60.27
CA GLN A 15 33.04 43.61 -60.35
C GLN A 15 33.70 43.02 -59.11
N GLN A 16 34.84 43.56 -58.66
CA GLN A 16 35.54 43.10 -57.45
C GLN A 16 34.68 43.25 -56.19
N LEU A 17 33.94 44.35 -56.08
CA LEU A 17 33.02 44.59 -54.98
C LEU A 17 31.87 43.57 -55.01
N ASN A 18 31.30 43.32 -56.19
CA ASN A 18 30.23 42.35 -56.34
C ASN A 18 30.71 40.92 -55.99
N ASP A 19 31.88 40.52 -56.47
CA ASP A 19 32.49 39.22 -56.16
C ASP A 19 32.76 39.08 -54.66
N PHE A 20 33.18 40.16 -53.99
CA PHE A 20 33.35 40.18 -52.54
C PHE A 20 32.02 40.03 -51.80
N CYS A 21 31.00 40.79 -52.18
CA CYS A 21 29.66 40.70 -51.60
C CYS A 21 29.10 39.28 -51.75
N MET A 22 29.23 38.66 -52.93
CA MET A 22 28.79 37.28 -53.17
C MET A 22 29.50 36.27 -52.26
N LYS A 23 30.82 36.40 -52.09
CA LYS A 23 31.58 35.53 -51.17
C LYS A 23 31.16 35.71 -49.70
N VAL A 24 30.80 36.94 -49.30
CA VAL A 24 30.32 37.21 -47.95
C VAL A 24 28.93 36.59 -47.76
N GLU A 25 28.03 36.77 -48.71
CA GLU A 25 26.68 36.18 -48.68
C GLU A 25 26.73 34.66 -48.63
N GLU A 26 27.58 34.02 -49.44
CA GLU A 26 27.79 32.57 -49.42
C GLU A 26 28.27 32.08 -48.06
N LYS A 27 29.26 32.75 -47.46
CA LYS A 27 29.76 32.42 -46.12
C LYS A 27 28.70 32.62 -45.03
N VAL A 28 27.90 33.68 -45.12
CA VAL A 28 26.79 33.93 -44.19
C VAL A 28 25.77 32.81 -44.30
N HIS A 29 25.41 32.42 -45.53
CA HIS A 29 24.46 31.35 -45.77
C HIS A 29 24.95 30.01 -45.24
N GLU A 30 26.21 29.63 -45.51
CA GLU A 30 26.80 28.41 -44.96
C GLU A 30 26.79 28.41 -43.42
N ASN A 31 27.14 29.54 -42.80
CA ASN A 31 27.17 29.64 -41.35
C ASN A 31 25.76 29.54 -40.74
N GLN A 32 24.75 30.13 -41.37
CA GLN A 32 23.36 29.97 -40.96
C GLN A 32 22.91 28.51 -41.04
N GLN A 33 23.22 27.81 -42.14
CA GLN A 33 22.90 26.39 -42.27
C GLN A 33 23.60 25.53 -41.20
N LYS A 34 24.89 25.80 -40.93
CA LYS A 34 25.67 25.10 -39.88
C LYS A 34 25.09 25.34 -38.49
N LEU A 35 24.61 26.57 -38.22
CA LEU A 35 23.99 26.92 -36.95
C LEU A 35 22.67 26.17 -36.74
N MET A 36 21.75 26.22 -37.73
CA MET A 36 20.47 25.51 -37.67
C MET A 36 20.67 23.99 -37.48
N ALA A 37 21.58 23.39 -38.24
CA ALA A 37 21.89 21.97 -38.09
C ALA A 37 22.45 21.61 -36.70
N ARG A 38 23.20 22.53 -36.06
CA ARG A 38 23.71 22.34 -34.71
C ARG A 38 22.61 22.46 -33.66
N GLU A 39 21.69 23.40 -33.83
CA GLU A 39 20.53 23.57 -32.94
C GLU A 39 19.63 22.33 -32.99
N GLU A 40 19.26 21.85 -34.18
CA GLU A 40 18.49 20.62 -34.34
C GLU A 40 19.19 19.41 -33.69
N ARG A 41 20.51 19.30 -33.87
CA ARG A 41 21.29 18.22 -33.27
C ARG A 41 21.28 18.30 -31.74
N ASN A 42 21.36 19.50 -31.18
CA ASN A 42 21.32 19.71 -29.73
C ASN A 42 19.94 19.36 -29.17
N GLU A 43 18.86 19.77 -29.84
CA GLU A 43 17.50 19.41 -29.45
C GLU A 43 17.27 17.89 -29.47
N ARG A 44 17.72 17.21 -30.54
CA ARG A 44 17.63 15.75 -30.62
C ARG A 44 18.41 15.07 -29.50
N LYS A 45 19.60 15.57 -29.17
CA LYS A 45 20.40 15.06 -28.04
C LYS A 45 19.70 15.25 -26.70
N ALA A 46 19.08 16.41 -26.47
CA ALA A 46 18.34 16.69 -25.25
C ALA A 46 17.15 15.73 -25.10
N LYS A 47 16.38 15.50 -26.18
CA LYS A 47 15.28 14.52 -26.20
C LYS A 47 15.75 13.11 -25.89
N ILE A 48 16.83 12.65 -26.54
CA ILE A 48 17.42 11.32 -26.27
C ILE A 48 17.86 11.18 -24.81
N MET A 49 18.46 12.23 -24.23
CA MET A 49 18.88 12.21 -22.83
C MET A 49 17.68 12.08 -21.88
N GLN A 50 16.61 12.81 -22.16
CA GLN A 50 15.36 12.74 -21.40
C GLN A 50 14.71 11.35 -21.51
N GLU A 51 14.61 10.79 -22.71
CA GLU A 51 14.06 9.45 -22.94
C GLU A 51 14.87 8.36 -22.22
N ARG A 52 16.21 8.47 -22.24
CA ARG A 52 17.08 7.54 -21.49
C ARG A 52 16.84 7.61 -19.99
N LYS A 53 16.66 8.81 -19.44
CA LYS A 53 16.35 9.00 -18.01
C LYS A 53 15.01 8.35 -17.67
N LEU A 54 13.98 8.62 -18.47
CA LEU A 54 12.65 8.04 -18.26
C LEU A 54 12.67 6.51 -18.37
N ASN A 55 13.43 5.95 -19.31
CA ASN A 55 13.57 4.51 -19.46
C ASN A 55 14.27 3.86 -18.25
N ALA A 56 15.30 4.51 -17.70
CA ALA A 56 15.95 4.03 -16.48
C ALA A 56 14.98 4.02 -15.29
N GLU A 57 14.20 5.08 -15.11
CA GLU A 57 13.17 5.17 -14.06
C GLU A 57 12.09 4.09 -14.22
N LEU A 58 11.60 3.87 -15.44
CA LEU A 58 10.59 2.86 -15.74
C LEU A 58 11.14 1.44 -15.49
N THR A 59 12.38 1.17 -15.92
CA THR A 59 13.05 -0.12 -15.69
C THR A 59 13.19 -0.41 -14.19
N GLU A 60 13.56 0.60 -13.40
CA GLU A 60 13.65 0.48 -11.94
C GLU A 60 12.26 0.23 -11.31
N GLN A 61 11.21 0.92 -11.78
CA GLN A 61 9.84 0.66 -11.32
C GLN A 61 9.37 -0.76 -11.65
N CYS A 62 9.62 -1.25 -12.86
CA CYS A 62 9.31 -2.62 -13.26
C CYS A 62 10.03 -3.64 -12.37
N ALA A 63 11.31 -3.43 -12.08
CA ALA A 63 12.07 -4.30 -11.19
C ALA A 63 11.49 -4.32 -9.76
N ARG A 64 11.13 -3.15 -9.21
CA ARG A 64 10.47 -3.04 -7.90
C ARG A 64 9.13 -3.78 -7.85
N LEU A 65 8.30 -3.62 -8.88
CA LEU A 65 6.99 -4.29 -8.96
C LEU A 65 7.13 -5.81 -9.12
N SER A 66 8.12 -6.27 -9.90
CA SER A 66 8.44 -7.70 -10.02
C SER A 66 8.81 -8.29 -8.66
N ASN A 67 9.73 -7.66 -7.94
CA ASN A 67 10.15 -8.12 -6.61
C ASN A 67 8.97 -8.18 -5.63
N ARG A 68 8.09 -7.17 -5.64
CA ARG A 68 6.90 -7.14 -4.80
C ARG A 68 5.89 -8.22 -5.16
N THR A 69 5.74 -8.52 -6.45
CA THR A 69 4.92 -9.64 -6.93
C THR A 69 5.45 -10.97 -6.41
N ASP A 70 6.78 -11.17 -6.46
CA ASP A 70 7.41 -12.39 -5.93
C ASP A 70 7.26 -12.51 -4.41
N GLU A 71 7.37 -11.39 -3.68
CA GLU A 71 7.11 -11.36 -2.23
C GLU A 71 5.68 -11.71 -1.89
N LEU A 72 4.71 -11.15 -2.62
CA LEU A 72 3.29 -11.48 -2.47
C LEU A 72 3.04 -12.96 -2.80
N ALA A 73 3.59 -13.49 -3.88
CA ALA A 73 3.49 -14.89 -4.23
C ALA A 73 4.07 -15.79 -3.12
N ARG A 74 5.23 -15.43 -2.57
CA ARG A 74 5.82 -16.14 -1.42
C ARG A 74 4.94 -16.06 -0.17
N ALA A 75 4.35 -14.91 0.13
CA ALA A 75 3.45 -14.75 1.26
C ALA A 75 2.16 -15.58 1.09
N CYS A 76 1.51 -15.48 -0.06
CA CYS A 76 0.32 -16.27 -0.39
C CYS A 76 0.61 -17.79 -0.32
N ASN A 77 1.77 -18.24 -0.78
CA ASN A 77 2.18 -19.64 -0.66
C ASN A 77 2.44 -20.10 0.79
N LYS A 78 2.71 -19.20 1.73
CA LYS A 78 2.76 -19.55 3.16
C LYS A 78 1.35 -19.81 3.71
N PHE A 79 0.37 -19.03 3.28
CA PHE A 79 -1.02 -19.16 3.72
C PHE A 79 -1.77 -20.29 3.01
N SER A 80 -1.38 -20.71 1.81
CA SER A 80 -1.99 -21.86 1.12
C SER A 80 -1.77 -23.20 1.84
N LYS A 81 -0.79 -23.27 2.76
CA LYS A 81 -0.54 -24.44 3.62
C LYS A 81 -1.26 -24.38 4.98
N LEU A 82 -1.85 -23.24 5.34
CA LEU A 82 -2.73 -23.12 6.51
C LEU A 82 -4.14 -23.55 6.11
N SER A 83 -4.28 -24.80 5.67
CA SER A 83 -5.60 -25.44 5.57
C SER A 83 -5.97 -25.94 6.96
N ILE A 84 -7.17 -25.62 7.45
CA ILE A 84 -7.78 -26.38 8.56
C ILE A 84 -7.76 -27.83 8.10
N THR A 85 -6.90 -28.65 8.70
CA THR A 85 -6.86 -30.07 8.38
C THR A 85 -8.10 -30.73 8.96
N ASP A 86 -8.49 -31.90 8.47
CA ASP A 86 -9.60 -32.66 9.06
C ASP A 86 -9.38 -32.90 10.57
N ASN A 87 -8.12 -33.03 11.00
CA ASN A 87 -7.76 -33.13 12.40
C ASN A 87 -7.99 -31.83 13.19
N ASP A 88 -7.73 -30.66 12.60
CA ASP A 88 -8.03 -29.37 13.24
C ASP A 88 -9.53 -29.14 13.36
N GLN A 89 -10.30 -29.56 12.35
CA GLN A 89 -11.76 -29.52 12.40
C GLN A 89 -12.31 -30.41 13.52
N LEU A 90 -11.84 -31.66 13.61
CA LEU A 90 -12.21 -32.57 14.70
C LEU A 90 -11.85 -32.00 16.08
N ARG A 91 -10.69 -31.36 16.21
CA ARG A 91 -10.30 -30.70 17.47
C ARG A 91 -11.24 -29.55 17.84
N LEU A 92 -11.63 -28.73 16.87
CA LEU A 92 -12.57 -27.62 17.10
C LEU A 92 -13.96 -28.14 17.49
N ASP A 93 -14.43 -29.19 16.82
CA ASP A 93 -15.72 -29.80 17.12
C ASP A 93 -15.73 -30.42 18.53
N ASN A 94 -14.66 -31.13 18.91
CA ASN A 94 -14.49 -31.66 20.26
C ASN A 94 -14.44 -30.56 21.33
N LEU A 95 -13.75 -29.44 21.06
CA LEU A 95 -13.71 -28.29 21.98
C LEU A 95 -15.08 -27.63 22.13
N LYS A 96 -15.83 -27.52 21.04
CA LYS A 96 -17.19 -26.98 21.04
C LYS A 96 -18.14 -27.88 21.83
N GLU A 97 -18.08 -29.19 21.61
CA GLU A 97 -18.87 -30.16 22.36
C GLU A 97 -18.50 -30.14 23.85
N GLY A 98 -17.21 -30.14 24.19
CA GLY A 98 -16.74 -30.05 25.57
C GLY A 98 -17.19 -28.77 26.28
N LEU A 99 -17.26 -27.64 25.57
CA LEU A 99 -17.78 -26.38 26.09
C LEU A 99 -19.29 -26.47 26.37
N GLU A 100 -20.07 -27.06 25.47
CA GLU A 100 -21.52 -27.25 25.68
C GLU A 100 -21.79 -28.22 26.85
N VAL A 101 -21.06 -29.33 26.94
CA VAL A 101 -21.16 -30.24 28.09
C VAL A 101 -20.81 -29.52 29.39
N SER A 102 -19.75 -28.71 29.41
CA SER A 102 -19.37 -27.93 30.59
C SER A 102 -20.45 -26.93 30.99
N LYS A 103 -21.09 -26.30 30.01
CA LYS A 103 -22.23 -25.39 30.21
C LYS A 103 -23.45 -26.10 30.78
N GLU A 104 -23.72 -27.34 30.39
CA GLU A 104 -24.82 -28.14 30.93
C GLU A 104 -24.53 -28.61 32.36
N LEU A 105 -23.32 -29.09 32.62
CA LEU A 105 -22.93 -29.60 33.94
C LEU A 105 -22.85 -28.51 35.01
N THR A 106 -22.35 -27.33 34.64
CA THR A 106 -22.10 -26.23 35.59
C THR A 106 -23.15 -25.14 35.55
N GLY A 107 -23.86 -24.97 34.42
CA GLY A 107 -24.73 -23.81 34.23
C GLY A 107 -23.98 -22.48 34.04
N ILE A 108 -22.64 -22.45 34.09
CA ILE A 108 -21.84 -21.22 33.95
C ILE A 108 -21.91 -20.71 32.51
N ARG A 109 -22.05 -19.39 32.34
CA ARG A 109 -22.04 -18.66 31.07
C ARG A 109 -21.15 -17.44 31.21
N PHE A 110 -20.02 -17.45 30.52
CA PHE A 110 -19.05 -16.35 30.54
C PHE A 110 -19.49 -15.20 29.62
N ASP A 111 -19.19 -13.97 30.04
CA ASP A 111 -19.28 -12.77 29.22
C ASP A 111 -17.94 -12.51 28.53
N TYR A 112 -17.85 -12.89 27.25
CA TYR A 112 -16.63 -12.71 26.45
C TYR A 112 -16.38 -11.26 25.99
N SER A 113 -17.30 -10.33 26.30
CA SER A 113 -17.09 -8.90 26.06
C SER A 113 -16.33 -8.21 27.20
N ALA A 114 -16.18 -8.88 28.34
CA ALA A 114 -15.44 -8.36 29.48
C ALA A 114 -13.93 -8.24 29.20
N PRO A 115 -13.22 -7.28 29.84
CA PRO A 115 -11.76 -7.18 29.77
C PRO A 115 -11.05 -8.47 30.19
N GLN A 116 -9.89 -8.77 29.58
CA GLN A 116 -9.15 -10.02 29.81
C GLN A 116 -8.74 -10.26 31.27
N ASN A 117 -8.70 -9.21 32.10
CA ASN A 117 -8.36 -9.28 33.51
C ASN A 117 -9.55 -9.51 34.44
N VAL A 118 -10.77 -9.68 33.90
CA VAL A 118 -12.01 -9.83 34.68
C VAL A 118 -12.75 -11.09 34.24
N ILE A 119 -13.08 -11.97 35.18
CA ILE A 119 -13.90 -13.16 34.91
C ILE A 119 -15.35 -12.83 35.26
N LYS A 120 -16.14 -12.52 34.24
CA LYS A 120 -17.54 -12.08 34.39
C LYS A 120 -18.50 -13.04 33.69
N GLY A 121 -19.71 -13.15 34.22
CA GLY A 121 -20.75 -13.95 33.60
C GLY A 121 -21.94 -14.17 34.51
N TYR A 122 -22.65 -15.27 34.27
CA TYR A 122 -23.75 -15.71 35.11
C TYR A 122 -23.83 -17.24 35.19
N ILE A 123 -24.43 -17.76 36.26
CA ILE A 123 -24.72 -19.17 36.47
C ILE A 123 -26.22 -19.38 36.32
N LYS A 124 -26.62 -20.24 35.40
CA LYS A 124 -28.01 -20.68 35.21
C LYS A 124 -28.25 -21.95 35.99
N SER A 125 -29.07 -21.86 37.04
CA SER A 125 -29.52 -23.02 37.81
C SER A 125 -30.94 -23.40 37.41
N GLU A 126 -31.10 -24.48 36.65
CA GLU A 126 -32.42 -25.02 36.30
C GLU A 126 -33.18 -25.53 37.52
N TYR A 127 -32.47 -26.19 38.44
CA TYR A 127 -33.06 -26.72 39.68
C TYR A 127 -33.65 -25.61 40.56
N ARG A 128 -32.93 -24.48 40.71
CA ARG A 128 -33.39 -23.34 41.53
C ARG A 128 -34.22 -22.34 40.72
N LYS A 129 -34.30 -22.49 39.39
CA LYS A 129 -34.87 -21.50 38.45
C LYS A 129 -34.29 -20.10 38.64
N LEU A 130 -32.98 -20.01 38.84
CA LEU A 130 -32.28 -18.75 39.14
C LEU A 130 -31.13 -18.50 38.16
N LEU A 131 -30.94 -17.21 37.85
CA LEU A 131 -29.76 -16.68 37.17
C LEU A 131 -28.94 -15.88 38.17
N LEU A 132 -27.70 -16.30 38.41
CA LEU A 132 -26.80 -15.69 39.38
C LEU A 132 -25.63 -15.01 38.65
N PRO A 133 -25.58 -13.68 38.56
CA PRO A 133 -24.43 -12.99 37.97
C PRO A 133 -23.20 -13.16 38.88
N PHE A 134 -22.01 -13.16 38.27
CA PHE A 134 -20.74 -13.16 38.97
C PHE A 134 -19.72 -12.25 38.28
N GLU A 135 -18.83 -11.69 39.08
CA GLU A 135 -17.61 -11.03 38.65
C GLU A 135 -16.54 -11.39 39.69
N VAL A 136 -15.52 -12.13 39.27
CA VAL A 136 -14.51 -12.68 40.18
C VAL A 136 -13.12 -12.52 39.59
N ASP A 137 -12.14 -12.34 40.48
CA ASP A 137 -10.73 -12.25 40.10
C ASP A 137 -10.04 -13.63 40.07
N ASN A 138 -10.68 -14.66 40.66
CA ASN A 138 -10.15 -16.02 40.76
C ASN A 138 -11.17 -17.06 40.28
N PRO A 139 -10.84 -17.91 39.27
CA PRO A 139 -11.71 -18.98 38.79
C PRO A 139 -12.18 -19.96 39.88
N GLU A 140 -11.38 -20.23 40.90
CA GLU A 140 -11.75 -21.17 41.99
C GLU A 140 -12.96 -20.70 42.80
N ALA A 141 -13.24 -19.39 42.80
CA ALA A 141 -14.44 -18.84 43.45
C ALA A 141 -15.73 -19.33 42.78
N LEU A 142 -15.70 -19.68 41.49
CA LEU A 142 -16.87 -20.16 40.74
C LEU A 142 -17.37 -21.51 41.23
N TRP A 143 -16.46 -22.42 41.60
CA TRP A 143 -16.83 -23.74 42.14
C TRP A 143 -17.56 -23.62 43.49
N SER A 144 -17.19 -22.64 44.31
CA SER A 144 -17.85 -22.36 45.58
C SER A 144 -19.23 -21.72 45.38
N ALA A 145 -19.34 -20.83 44.39
CA ALA A 145 -20.58 -20.23 43.93
C ALA A 145 -21.61 -21.27 43.46
N LEU A 146 -21.16 -22.32 42.75
CA LEU A 146 -22.03 -23.42 42.31
C LEU A 146 -22.65 -24.21 43.47
N ARG A 147 -21.89 -24.43 44.55
CA ARG A 147 -22.35 -25.22 45.71
C ARG A 147 -23.32 -24.45 46.60
N THR A 148 -23.01 -23.18 46.85
CA THR A 148 -23.75 -22.33 47.80
C THR A 148 -24.92 -21.61 47.12
N GLY A 149 -24.80 -21.32 45.83
CA GLY A 149 -25.71 -20.43 45.11
C GLY A 149 -25.57 -18.96 45.56
N ASP A 150 -24.44 -18.61 46.14
CA ASP A 150 -24.08 -17.24 46.49
C ASP A 150 -22.77 -16.87 45.78
N CYS A 151 -22.83 -15.83 44.94
CA CYS A 151 -21.75 -15.41 44.05
C CYS A 151 -21.32 -13.97 44.39
N GLY A 152 -20.90 -13.73 45.63
CA GLY A 152 -20.38 -12.41 46.04
C GLY A 152 -21.39 -11.26 45.95
N PRO A 153 -20.93 -10.00 46.09
CA PRO A 153 -21.82 -8.84 46.15
C PRO A 153 -22.57 -8.69 44.81
N ARG A 154 -23.89 -8.87 44.87
CA ARG A 154 -24.78 -8.69 43.72
C ARG A 154 -24.63 -7.26 43.18
N GLY A 155 -24.12 -7.14 41.97
CA GLY A 155 -24.14 -5.88 41.23
C GLY A 155 -25.57 -5.31 41.21
N LYS A 156 -25.70 -3.99 41.40
CA LYS A 156 -26.97 -3.26 41.53
C LYS A 156 -27.83 -3.23 40.23
N GLU A 157 -27.58 -4.12 39.28
CA GLU A 157 -28.17 -4.06 37.94
C GLU A 157 -29.53 -4.76 37.84
N ASN A 158 -29.95 -5.54 38.86
CA ASN A 158 -31.26 -6.21 38.88
C ASN A 158 -32.10 -5.87 40.12
N TYR A 159 -32.14 -4.60 40.53
CA TYR A 159 -33.15 -4.13 41.48
C TYR A 159 -34.29 -3.49 40.70
N ASN A 160 -35.40 -4.22 40.52
CA ASN A 160 -36.64 -3.65 40.01
C ASN A 160 -37.56 -3.44 41.23
N PRO A 161 -37.78 -2.20 41.72
CA PRO A 161 -38.65 -1.95 42.85
C PRO A 161 -40.10 -1.92 42.35
N ASN A 162 -40.78 -3.05 42.44
CA ASN A 162 -42.24 -3.11 42.42
C ASN A 162 -42.71 -3.96 43.60
#